data_AF-A0A3N5L6L5-F1
#
_entry.id   AF-A0A3N5L6L5-F1
#
_cell.length_a   1.000
_cell.length_b   1.000
_cell.length_c   1.000
_cell.angle_alpha   90.00
_cell.angle_beta   90.00
_cell.angle_gamma   90.00
#
_symmetry.space_group_name_H-M   'P 1'
#
loop_
_entity.id
_entity.type
_entity.pdbx_description
1 polymer ?
#
loop_
_entity_poly.entity_id
_entity_poly.type
_entity_poly.pdbx_seq_one_letter_code
_entity_poly.pdbx_strand_id
1 'polypeptide(L)'
;MRFVDTPRSRPTLDPEMSIVFKGLLLAASLLAGFAATSHAAELSTTGVPLDGIAAVVNDGIVLRSELDQQVRVISDRLEQQGQQLPPRNILRQQVLERLVVQEVQMQRATRLGIQVPDEALNEALTEVATRNNVKFSDLPAMLESQGLEYRSYREDVRREMMLNLLRQRDVYSRIYISPREIDQCVARRKTSPADDVEYDLAHILVAVPATATAEQASERAARAQGVYERARRGEDFAQLAISYSDSGTALEGGAVGWRRANQLPSFAADVIPTLAPGEVSEPIRTPSGLHIFKVIEKRGADTGSMVSQVHVRHILMQTNAVEDDDTVRQKLEEFRERILKGESFETLASVNSADPGSAAKGGDLGWVGPGTFVPAFEQQLAALADGEISKPFKTQYGWHIVQMLGRRTYDATDDVIRNRCVAQLRESRADEETEIWLRRLRDEAFVDYRL
;
A
#
# COMPACT_ATOMS: atom_id res chain seq x y z
N MET A 1 61.70 -34.95 25.94
CA MET A 1 61.09 -36.30 26.02
C MET A 1 60.78 -36.75 24.61
N ARG A 2 60.94 -38.04 24.32
CA ARG A 2 61.37 -38.63 23.03
C ARG A 2 60.45 -38.41 21.80
N PHE A 3 61.15 -38.29 20.67
CA PHE A 3 60.77 -38.38 19.26
C PHE A 3 60.33 -39.79 18.80
N VAL A 4 59.79 -39.82 17.56
CA VAL A 4 60.00 -40.77 16.42
C VAL A 4 58.64 -41.27 15.89
N ASP A 5 58.07 -40.78 14.78
CA ASP A 5 58.43 -40.85 13.33
C ASP A 5 58.35 -42.25 12.66
N THR A 6 57.26 -42.46 11.88
CA THR A 6 57.13 -43.07 10.50
C THR A 6 57.94 -44.33 10.07
N PRO A 7 57.83 -44.91 8.83
CA PRO A 7 56.75 -45.05 7.82
C PRO A 7 56.68 -46.47 7.11
N ARG A 8 55.77 -46.61 6.10
CA ARG A 8 55.84 -47.34 4.78
C ARG A 8 56.20 -48.86 4.77
N SER A 9 55.81 -49.76 3.86
CA SER A 9 55.33 -49.74 2.46
C SER A 9 54.88 -51.16 2.03
N ARG A 10 53.97 -51.23 1.02
CA ARG A 10 53.57 -52.35 0.13
C ARG A 10 54.79 -53.13 -0.48
N PRO A 11 54.68 -54.35 -1.08
CA PRO A 11 53.77 -54.63 -2.24
C PRO A 11 53.40 -56.11 -2.59
N THR A 12 52.70 -56.24 -3.74
CA THR A 12 52.70 -57.37 -4.74
C THR A 12 52.05 -58.71 -4.35
N LEU A 13 51.42 -59.53 -5.22
CA LEU A 13 51.23 -59.63 -6.68
C LEU A 13 50.11 -60.68 -6.92
N ASP A 14 49.26 -60.50 -7.94
CA ASP A 14 48.44 -61.58 -8.53
C ASP A 14 49.33 -62.65 -9.21
N PRO A 15 48.82 -63.87 -9.44
CA PRO A 15 48.50 -64.23 -10.83
C PRO A 15 47.27 -65.14 -11.02
N GLU A 16 46.47 -64.76 -12.03
CA GLU A 16 46.00 -65.51 -13.20
C GLU A 16 45.76 -67.06 -13.19
N MET A 17 44.64 -67.39 -13.87
CA MET A 17 44.35 -68.54 -14.75
C MET A 17 44.24 -69.95 -14.14
N SER A 18 43.04 -70.55 -14.11
CA SER A 18 42.34 -71.26 -15.22
C SER A 18 42.77 -72.73 -15.35
N ILE A 19 41.77 -73.64 -15.30
CA ILE A 19 41.56 -74.81 -16.20
C ILE A 19 40.81 -75.97 -15.48
N VAL A 20 39.53 -76.11 -15.82
CA VAL A 20 38.79 -77.30 -16.33
C VAL A 20 39.05 -78.72 -15.77
N PHE A 21 37.98 -79.38 -15.27
CA PHE A 21 37.55 -80.77 -15.60
C PHE A 21 36.14 -81.01 -15.01
N LYS A 22 35.02 -80.99 -15.76
CA LYS A 22 34.38 -82.01 -16.63
C LYS A 22 34.04 -83.39 -16.02
N GLY A 23 32.72 -83.67 -16.02
CA GLY A 23 32.10 -85.01 -16.06
C GLY A 23 31.13 -85.27 -14.89
N LEU A 24 29.91 -85.80 -15.03
CA LEU A 24 29.22 -86.40 -16.18
C LEU A 24 27.77 -86.79 -15.75
N LEU A 25 26.75 -86.46 -16.58
CA LEU A 25 25.52 -87.24 -16.98
C LEU A 25 24.58 -87.85 -15.89
N LEU A 26 23.25 -87.99 -16.02
CA LEU A 26 22.24 -87.81 -17.09
C LEU A 26 20.85 -88.23 -16.53
N ALA A 27 19.76 -87.55 -16.93
CA ALA A 27 18.43 -88.10 -17.33
C ALA A 27 17.41 -86.94 -17.45
N ALA A 28 17.02 -86.45 -18.65
CA ALA A 28 16.01 -87.01 -19.58
C ALA A 28 14.56 -86.89 -19.02
N SER A 29 13.51 -86.31 -19.63
CA SER A 29 13.21 -85.76 -20.97
C SER A 29 11.81 -85.07 -20.95
N LEU A 30 11.53 -84.16 -21.91
CA LEU A 30 10.24 -83.86 -22.64
C LEU A 30 10.16 -82.35 -23.00
N LEU A 31 10.64 -81.96 -24.19
CA LEU A 31 9.88 -81.62 -25.43
C LEU A 31 8.96 -80.38 -25.29
N ALA A 32 9.43 -79.19 -25.68
CA ALA A 32 9.17 -78.51 -26.99
C ALA A 32 7.75 -77.91 -27.09
N GLY A 33 7.49 -76.65 -27.42
CA GLY A 33 8.28 -75.50 -27.85
C GLY A 33 7.30 -74.44 -28.39
N PHE A 34 7.55 -73.15 -28.12
CA PHE A 34 7.19 -71.96 -28.92
C PHE A 34 7.56 -70.73 -28.08
N ALA A 35 8.82 -70.30 -28.13
CA ALA A 35 9.20 -68.98 -27.63
C ALA A 35 8.82 -67.96 -28.71
N ALA A 36 7.63 -67.39 -28.58
CA ALA A 36 7.30 -66.17 -29.29
C ALA A 36 8.21 -65.06 -28.73
N THR A 37 9.04 -64.48 -29.60
CA THR A 37 9.75 -63.24 -29.32
C THR A 37 8.73 -62.10 -29.21
N SER A 38 8.16 -61.93 -28.03
CA SER A 38 7.43 -60.72 -27.67
C SER A 38 8.41 -59.56 -27.70
N HIS A 39 8.26 -58.68 -28.69
CA HIS A 39 8.80 -57.33 -28.62
C HIS A 39 8.18 -56.69 -27.39
N ALA A 40 8.94 -56.59 -26.30
CA ALA A 40 8.60 -55.68 -25.22
C ALA A 40 8.69 -54.28 -25.81
N ALA A 41 7.54 -53.72 -26.20
CA ALA A 41 7.41 -52.30 -26.42
C ALA A 41 7.86 -51.62 -25.13
N GLU A 42 8.98 -50.91 -25.18
CA GLU A 42 9.37 -49.99 -24.12
C GLU A 42 8.25 -48.95 -24.02
N LEU A 43 7.39 -49.13 -23.01
CA LEU A 43 6.41 -48.14 -22.61
C LEU A 43 7.19 -46.87 -22.26
N SER A 44 6.99 -45.82 -23.04
CA SER A 44 7.48 -44.48 -22.79
C SER A 44 7.14 -44.08 -21.35
N THR A 45 8.15 -43.90 -20.50
CA THR A 45 8.03 -43.38 -19.14
C THR A 45 7.83 -41.86 -19.11
N THR A 46 6.96 -41.34 -19.96
CA THR A 46 6.45 -39.96 -19.87
C THR A 46 5.08 -39.99 -19.20
N GLY A 47 5.04 -40.55 -17.99
CA GLY A 47 3.93 -40.29 -17.08
C GLY A 47 4.17 -38.93 -16.45
N VAL A 48 3.31 -37.94 -16.74
CA VAL A 48 3.23 -36.74 -15.89
C VAL A 48 2.89 -37.23 -14.48
N PRO A 49 3.71 -36.95 -13.45
CA PRO A 49 3.36 -37.35 -12.10
C PRO A 49 2.00 -36.76 -11.75
N LEU A 50 1.04 -37.61 -11.39
CA LEU A 50 -0.25 -37.19 -10.86
C LEU A 50 0.01 -36.38 -9.58
N ASP A 51 -0.40 -35.12 -9.59
CA ASP A 51 -0.23 -34.23 -8.44
C ASP A 51 -0.99 -34.75 -7.23
N GLY A 52 -0.39 -34.61 -6.04
CA GLY A 52 -0.96 -35.09 -4.80
C GLY A 52 -1.97 -34.09 -4.22
N ILE A 53 -2.92 -34.59 -3.44
CA ILE A 53 -3.83 -33.75 -2.64
C ILE A 53 -3.14 -33.47 -1.30
N ALA A 54 -3.02 -32.19 -0.93
CA ALA A 54 -2.54 -31.77 0.39
C ALA A 54 -3.68 -31.69 1.42
N ALA A 55 -4.86 -31.22 0.99
CA ALA A 55 -6.07 -31.23 1.79
C ALA A 55 -7.33 -31.27 0.89
N VAL A 56 -8.41 -31.86 1.40
CA VAL A 56 -9.76 -31.75 0.83
C VAL A 56 -10.55 -30.74 1.66
N VAL A 57 -11.23 -29.79 1.01
CA VAL A 57 -11.90 -28.65 1.64
C VAL A 57 -13.32 -28.55 1.10
N ASN A 58 -14.32 -29.01 1.86
CA ASN A 58 -15.69 -29.23 1.38
C ASN A 58 -15.69 -30.02 0.05
N ASP A 59 -16.11 -29.37 -1.05
CA ASP A 59 -16.17 -29.91 -2.41
C ASP A 59 -14.91 -29.60 -3.24
N GLY A 60 -13.94 -28.88 -2.68
CA GLY A 60 -12.67 -28.46 -3.32
C GLY A 60 -11.44 -29.19 -2.76
N ILE A 61 -10.29 -28.95 -3.38
CA ILE A 61 -9.01 -29.56 -2.98
C ILE A 61 -7.88 -28.53 -3.01
N VAL A 62 -6.94 -28.66 -2.09
CA VAL A 62 -5.65 -27.95 -2.12
C VAL A 62 -4.60 -28.93 -2.61
N LEU A 63 -3.89 -28.57 -3.68
CA LEU A 63 -2.88 -29.42 -4.30
C LEU A 63 -1.53 -29.34 -3.57
N ARG A 64 -0.76 -30.42 -3.66
CA ARG A 64 0.59 -30.48 -3.08
C ARG A 64 1.55 -29.56 -3.82
N SER A 65 1.45 -29.46 -5.14
CA SER A 65 2.25 -28.54 -5.94
C SER A 65 2.02 -27.07 -5.55
N GLU A 66 0.77 -26.68 -5.32
CA GLU A 66 0.38 -25.34 -4.88
C GLU A 66 0.95 -25.01 -3.50
N LEU A 67 0.83 -25.94 -2.54
CA LEU A 67 1.44 -25.80 -1.23
C LEU A 67 2.96 -25.63 -1.32
N ASP A 68 3.63 -26.47 -2.11
CA ASP A 68 5.09 -26.42 -2.29
C ASP A 68 5.53 -25.11 -2.93
N GLN A 69 4.77 -24.59 -3.89
CA GLN A 69 5.03 -23.30 -4.54
C GLN A 69 4.88 -22.14 -3.55
N GLN A 70 3.79 -22.09 -2.78
CA GLN A 70 3.57 -21.00 -1.82
C GLN A 70 4.60 -21.01 -0.69
N VAL A 71 5.01 -22.19 -0.21
CA VAL A 71 6.10 -22.31 0.77
C VAL A 71 7.41 -21.73 0.22
N ARG A 72 7.75 -22.01 -1.05
CA ARG A 72 8.96 -21.43 -1.69
C ARG A 72 8.88 -19.91 -1.75
N VAL A 73 7.78 -19.36 -2.29
CA VAL A 73 7.59 -17.90 -2.43
C VAL A 73 7.70 -17.18 -1.08
N ILE A 74 7.12 -17.75 -0.01
CA ILE A 74 7.19 -17.14 1.33
C ILE A 74 8.59 -17.27 1.91
N SER A 75 9.28 -18.40 1.69
CA SER A 75 10.65 -18.60 2.17
C SER A 75 11.61 -17.59 1.53
N ASP A 76 11.58 -17.47 0.20
CA ASP A 76 12.45 -16.56 -0.55
C ASP A 76 12.25 -15.11 -0.10
N ARG A 77 10.99 -14.70 0.17
CA ARG A 77 10.67 -13.37 0.68
C ARG A 77 11.27 -13.12 2.08
N LEU A 78 11.17 -14.08 2.99
CA LEU A 78 11.69 -13.94 4.35
C LEU A 78 13.23 -13.85 4.35
N GLU A 79 13.89 -14.63 3.50
CA GLU A 79 15.34 -14.59 3.32
C GLU A 79 15.81 -13.24 2.76
N GLN A 80 15.12 -12.70 1.74
CA GLN A 80 15.41 -11.38 1.18
C GLN A 80 15.26 -10.24 2.20
N GLN A 81 14.38 -10.40 3.19
CA GLN A 81 14.18 -9.44 4.28
C GLN A 81 15.15 -9.65 5.47
N GLY A 82 16.06 -10.63 5.38
CA GLY A 82 17.01 -10.96 6.46
C GLY A 82 16.35 -11.56 7.70
N GLN A 83 15.13 -12.11 7.58
CA GLN A 83 14.43 -12.74 8.69
C GLN A 83 14.81 -14.21 8.83
N GLN A 84 14.83 -14.72 10.07
CA GLN A 84 15.07 -16.15 10.31
C GLN A 84 13.86 -16.99 9.87
N LEU A 85 14.12 -18.02 9.06
CA LEU A 85 13.09 -18.94 8.62
C LEU A 85 12.58 -19.82 9.77
N PRO A 86 11.25 -19.95 9.96
CA PRO A 86 10.68 -20.95 10.84
C PRO A 86 11.06 -22.38 10.40
N PRO A 87 10.96 -23.39 11.30
CA PRO A 87 11.13 -24.79 10.91
C PRO A 87 10.19 -25.17 9.76
N ARG A 88 10.72 -25.89 8.76
CA ARG A 88 10.01 -26.18 7.49
C ARG A 88 8.64 -26.83 7.68
N ASN A 89 8.49 -27.69 8.68
CA ASN A 89 7.21 -28.33 9.01
C ASN A 89 6.16 -27.32 9.51
N ILE A 90 6.57 -26.36 10.35
CA ILE A 90 5.69 -25.30 10.86
C ILE A 90 5.29 -24.37 9.72
N LEU A 91 6.25 -23.93 8.91
CA LEU A 91 5.97 -23.08 7.76
C LEU A 91 5.02 -23.77 6.78
N ARG A 92 5.28 -25.05 6.44
CA ARG A 92 4.40 -25.84 5.57
C ARG A 92 2.98 -25.93 6.12
N GLN A 93 2.83 -26.21 7.41
CA GLN A 93 1.51 -26.29 8.04
C GLN A 93 0.77 -24.94 7.99
N GLN A 94 1.46 -23.84 8.29
CA GLN A 94 0.88 -22.49 8.22
C GLN A 94 0.43 -22.11 6.81
N VAL A 95 1.24 -22.44 5.80
CA VAL A 95 0.87 -22.19 4.39
C VAL A 95 -0.32 -23.05 3.96
N LEU A 96 -0.36 -24.32 4.38
CA LEU A 96 -1.50 -25.19 4.09
C LEU A 96 -2.79 -24.63 4.70
N GLU A 97 -2.76 -24.16 5.96
CA GLU A 97 -3.93 -23.53 6.56
C GLU A 97 -4.39 -22.28 5.80
N ARG A 98 -3.44 -21.44 5.38
CA ARG A 98 -3.77 -20.26 4.57
C ARG A 98 -4.46 -20.66 3.26
N LEU A 99 -3.97 -21.69 2.58
CA LEU A 99 -4.56 -22.20 1.34
C LEU A 99 -5.96 -22.78 1.57
N VAL A 100 -6.15 -23.53 2.65
CA VAL A 100 -7.47 -24.06 3.05
C VAL A 100 -8.47 -22.91 3.27
N VAL A 101 -8.11 -21.90 4.05
CA VAL A 101 -8.99 -20.75 4.31
C VAL A 101 -9.27 -19.96 3.04
N GLN A 102 -8.28 -19.83 2.15
CA GLN A 102 -8.47 -19.21 0.84
C GLN A 102 -9.46 -19.99 -0.03
N GLU A 103 -9.35 -21.32 -0.07
CA GLU A 103 -10.25 -22.19 -0.82
C GLU A 103 -11.70 -22.09 -0.29
N VAL A 104 -11.90 -22.08 1.04
CA VAL A 104 -13.23 -21.84 1.65
C VAL A 104 -13.83 -20.51 1.20
N GLN A 105 -13.03 -19.44 1.19
CA GLN A 105 -13.48 -18.12 0.74
C GLN A 105 -13.85 -18.13 -0.75
N MET A 106 -13.08 -18.81 -1.60
CA MET A 106 -13.37 -18.91 -3.04
C MET A 106 -14.68 -19.65 -3.32
N GLN A 107 -14.91 -20.76 -2.61
CA GLN A 107 -16.17 -21.50 -2.71
C GLN A 107 -17.36 -20.65 -2.25
N ARG A 108 -17.19 -19.89 -1.17
CA ARG A 108 -18.21 -18.98 -0.67
C ARG A 108 -18.50 -17.86 -1.66
N ALA A 109 -17.48 -17.22 -2.23
CA ALA A 109 -17.63 -16.20 -3.26
C ALA A 109 -18.45 -16.74 -4.45
N THR A 110 -18.12 -17.95 -4.91
CA THR A 110 -18.80 -18.64 -6.01
C THR A 110 -20.27 -18.94 -5.67
N ARG A 111 -20.55 -19.51 -4.49
CA ARG A 111 -21.92 -19.81 -4.02
C ARG A 111 -22.80 -18.55 -3.97
N LEU A 112 -22.17 -17.42 -3.70
CA LEU A 112 -22.83 -16.13 -3.54
C LEU A 112 -22.87 -15.32 -4.84
N GLY A 113 -22.52 -15.93 -5.97
CA GLY A 113 -22.58 -15.34 -7.30
C GLY A 113 -21.57 -14.21 -7.54
N ILE A 114 -20.53 -14.10 -6.70
CA ILE A 114 -19.48 -13.10 -6.91
C ILE A 114 -18.63 -13.55 -8.09
N GLN A 115 -18.64 -12.78 -9.16
CA GLN A 115 -17.84 -13.01 -10.35
C GLN A 115 -17.17 -11.71 -10.78
N VAL A 116 -15.98 -11.83 -11.36
CA VAL A 116 -15.24 -10.69 -11.90
C VAL A 116 -15.36 -10.76 -13.42
N PRO A 117 -16.08 -9.81 -14.06
CA PRO A 117 -16.19 -9.77 -15.51
C PRO A 117 -14.81 -9.50 -16.13
N ASP A 118 -14.59 -10.00 -17.34
CA ASP A 118 -13.28 -9.87 -18.03
C ASP A 118 -12.87 -8.42 -18.28
N GLU A 119 -13.83 -7.51 -18.44
CA GLU A 119 -13.58 -6.08 -18.58
C GLU A 119 -12.92 -5.49 -17.33
N ALA A 120 -13.52 -5.72 -16.14
CA ALA A 120 -12.94 -5.28 -14.87
C ALA A 120 -11.57 -5.92 -14.60
N LEU A 121 -11.38 -7.18 -15.01
CA LEU A 121 -10.08 -7.85 -14.90
C LEU A 121 -9.02 -7.20 -15.82
N ASN A 122 -9.39 -6.84 -17.04
CA ASN A 122 -8.49 -6.15 -17.98
C ASN A 122 -8.10 -4.77 -17.46
N GLU A 123 -9.03 -4.03 -16.86
CA GLU A 123 -8.75 -2.75 -16.22
C GLU A 123 -7.76 -2.91 -15.07
N ALA A 124 -7.98 -3.87 -14.17
CA ALA A 124 -7.08 -4.16 -13.06
C ALA A 124 -5.65 -4.51 -13.55
N LEU A 125 -5.54 -5.36 -14.58
CA LEU A 125 -4.25 -5.72 -15.16
C LEU A 125 -3.56 -4.52 -15.86
N THR A 126 -4.33 -3.63 -16.47
CA THR A 126 -3.82 -2.39 -17.08
C THR A 126 -3.26 -1.44 -16.02
N GLU A 127 -3.94 -1.33 -14.88
CA GLU A 127 -3.46 -0.56 -13.74
C GLU A 127 -2.14 -1.13 -13.19
N VAL A 128 -2.05 -2.45 -13.04
CA VAL A 128 -0.80 -3.13 -12.63
C VAL A 128 0.34 -2.83 -13.62
N ALA A 129 0.08 -2.93 -14.92
CA ALA A 129 1.08 -2.61 -15.94
C ALA A 129 1.55 -1.15 -15.82
N THR A 130 0.61 -0.21 -15.70
CA THR A 130 0.88 1.23 -15.55
C THR A 130 1.72 1.53 -14.31
N ARG A 131 1.41 0.90 -13.16
CA ARG A 131 2.17 1.05 -11.91
C ARG A 131 3.63 0.57 -12.03
N ASN A 132 3.87 -0.39 -12.91
CA ASN A 132 5.21 -0.91 -13.22
C ASN A 132 5.88 -0.20 -14.41
N ASN A 133 5.29 0.88 -14.92
CA ASN A 133 5.75 1.60 -16.12
C ASN A 133 5.86 0.72 -17.37
N VAL A 134 5.00 -0.29 -17.48
CA VAL A 134 4.94 -1.21 -18.63
C VAL A 134 3.61 -1.01 -19.35
N LYS A 135 3.61 -1.07 -20.69
CA LYS A 135 2.36 -1.06 -21.46
C LYS A 135 1.62 -2.38 -21.26
N PHE A 136 0.29 -2.35 -21.21
CA PHE A 136 -0.50 -3.57 -21.06
C PHE A 136 -0.19 -4.64 -22.12
N SER A 137 0.09 -4.23 -23.37
CA SER A 137 0.50 -5.13 -24.46
C SER A 137 1.78 -5.91 -24.18
N ASP A 138 2.66 -5.36 -23.36
CA ASP A 138 4.00 -5.88 -23.10
C ASP A 138 4.04 -6.70 -21.79
N LEU A 139 2.93 -6.70 -21.04
CA LEU A 139 2.79 -7.39 -19.76
C LEU A 139 3.04 -8.90 -19.87
N PRO A 140 2.53 -9.65 -20.88
CA PRO A 140 2.81 -11.08 -20.99
C PRO A 140 4.30 -11.38 -21.15
N ALA A 141 5.00 -10.65 -22.02
CA ALA A 141 6.44 -10.85 -22.26
C ALA A 141 7.27 -10.50 -21.01
N MET A 142 6.87 -9.46 -20.27
CA MET A 142 7.49 -9.12 -18.99
C MET A 142 7.34 -10.26 -17.97
N LEU A 143 6.15 -10.85 -17.84
CA LEU A 143 5.90 -11.95 -16.90
C LEU A 143 6.66 -13.22 -17.31
N GLU A 144 6.73 -13.52 -18.61
CA GLU A 144 7.52 -14.63 -19.13
C GLU A 144 9.02 -14.48 -18.78
N SER A 145 9.56 -13.26 -18.84
CA SER A 145 10.96 -12.99 -18.44
C SER A 145 11.23 -13.28 -16.95
N GLN A 146 10.18 -13.31 -16.13
CA GLN A 146 10.22 -13.64 -14.71
C GLN A 146 9.80 -15.11 -14.44
N GLY A 147 9.54 -15.89 -15.49
CA GLY A 147 9.10 -17.29 -15.38
C GLY A 147 7.64 -17.47 -14.98
N LEU A 148 6.80 -16.45 -15.15
CA LEU A 148 5.37 -16.50 -14.84
C LEU A 148 4.52 -16.61 -16.11
N GLU A 149 3.61 -17.59 -16.14
CA GLU A 149 2.66 -17.74 -17.26
C GLU A 149 1.54 -16.69 -17.15
N TYR A 150 1.31 -15.92 -18.22
CA TYR A 150 0.29 -14.87 -18.25
C TYR A 150 -1.12 -15.40 -17.90
N ARG A 151 -1.48 -16.60 -18.37
CA ARG A 151 -2.78 -17.20 -18.08
C ARG A 151 -2.95 -17.47 -16.58
N SER A 152 -1.96 -18.08 -15.93
CA SER A 152 -2.01 -18.34 -14.49
C SER A 152 -2.09 -17.02 -13.72
N TYR A 153 -1.26 -16.04 -14.09
CA TYR A 153 -1.27 -14.73 -13.46
C TYR A 153 -2.63 -14.03 -13.56
N ARG A 154 -3.27 -14.08 -14.74
CA ARG A 154 -4.62 -13.54 -14.95
C ARG A 154 -5.65 -14.20 -14.03
N GLU A 155 -5.58 -15.52 -13.85
CA GLU A 155 -6.46 -16.24 -12.93
C GLU A 155 -6.18 -15.90 -11.46
N ASP A 156 -4.91 -15.71 -11.07
CA ASP A 156 -4.52 -15.27 -9.73
C ASP A 156 -5.12 -13.90 -9.41
N VAL A 157 -5.01 -12.94 -10.33
CA VAL A 157 -5.61 -11.60 -10.18
C VAL A 157 -7.13 -11.70 -10.08
N ARG A 158 -7.77 -12.55 -10.90
CA ARG A 158 -9.23 -12.78 -10.81
C ARG A 158 -9.63 -13.30 -9.43
N ARG A 159 -8.90 -14.29 -8.89
CA ARG A 159 -9.15 -14.83 -7.55
C ARG A 159 -8.99 -13.76 -6.48
N GLU A 160 -7.92 -12.96 -6.54
CA GLU A 160 -7.69 -11.87 -5.59
C GLU A 160 -8.83 -10.84 -5.62
N MET A 161 -9.28 -10.45 -6.81
CA MET A 161 -10.43 -9.56 -6.97
C MET A 161 -11.71 -10.16 -6.39
N MET A 162 -11.98 -11.44 -6.61
CA MET A 162 -13.14 -12.13 -6.01
C MET A 162 -13.08 -12.13 -4.48
N LEU A 163 -11.92 -12.39 -3.88
CA LEU A 163 -11.72 -12.35 -2.43
C LEU A 163 -11.91 -10.94 -1.87
N ASN A 164 -11.40 -9.92 -2.56
CA ASN A 164 -11.59 -8.52 -2.17
C ASN A 164 -13.07 -8.12 -2.21
N LEU A 165 -13.81 -8.50 -3.26
CA LEU A 165 -15.27 -8.28 -3.34
C LEU A 165 -16.03 -9.02 -2.23
N LEU A 166 -15.64 -10.27 -1.94
CA LEU A 166 -16.22 -11.04 -0.84
C LEU A 166 -15.99 -10.33 0.50
N ARG A 167 -14.75 -9.90 0.80
CA ARG A 167 -14.42 -9.18 2.05
C ARG A 167 -15.18 -7.85 2.12
N GLN A 168 -15.26 -7.11 1.03
CA GLN A 168 -16.02 -5.86 0.97
C GLN A 168 -17.50 -6.07 1.37
N ARG A 169 -18.09 -7.16 0.89
CA ARG A 169 -19.50 -7.46 1.14
C ARG A 169 -19.73 -8.08 2.52
N ASP A 170 -18.94 -9.07 2.91
CA ASP A 170 -19.20 -9.84 4.13
C ASP A 170 -18.64 -9.17 5.38
N VAL A 171 -17.60 -8.31 5.25
CA VAL A 171 -16.97 -7.57 6.35
C VAL A 171 -17.28 -6.07 6.25
N TYR A 172 -16.72 -5.35 5.28
CA TYR A 172 -16.74 -3.87 5.26
C TYR A 172 -18.14 -3.24 5.17
N SER A 173 -19.10 -3.91 4.53
CA SER A 173 -20.48 -3.41 4.40
C SER A 173 -21.27 -3.46 5.72
N ARG A 174 -20.83 -4.29 6.67
CA ARG A 174 -21.49 -4.50 7.97
C ARG A 174 -20.92 -3.62 9.08
N ILE A 175 -19.78 -2.97 8.82
CA ILE A 175 -19.12 -2.11 9.79
C ILE A 175 -19.89 -0.81 9.93
N TYR A 176 -20.42 -0.56 11.13
CA TYR A 176 -21.07 0.70 11.50
C TYR A 176 -20.27 1.41 12.59
N ILE A 177 -19.69 2.58 12.28
CA ILE A 177 -19.01 3.42 13.26
C ILE A 177 -20.02 4.41 13.85
N SER A 178 -20.19 4.40 15.18
CA SER A 178 -21.15 5.29 15.81
C SER A 178 -20.64 6.74 15.89
N PRO A 179 -21.52 7.75 15.86
CA PRO A 179 -21.12 9.15 16.04
C PRO A 179 -20.29 9.39 17.30
N ARG A 180 -20.65 8.71 18.41
CA ARG A 180 -19.96 8.84 19.69
C ARG A 180 -18.49 8.40 19.62
N GLU A 181 -18.17 7.37 18.84
CA GLU A 181 -16.79 6.89 18.70
C GLU A 181 -15.95 7.83 17.84
N ILE A 182 -16.57 8.40 16.81
CA ILE A 182 -15.96 9.44 15.99
C ILE A 182 -15.62 10.64 16.88
N ASP A 183 -16.58 11.10 17.69
CA ASP A 183 -16.38 12.22 18.61
C ASP A 183 -15.29 11.92 19.66
N GLN A 184 -15.22 10.70 20.17
CA GLN A 184 -14.15 10.27 21.09
C GLN A 184 -12.77 10.24 20.42
N CYS A 185 -12.68 9.76 19.19
CA CYS A 185 -11.43 9.79 18.41
C CYS A 185 -10.98 11.24 18.14
N VAL A 186 -11.92 12.10 17.69
CA VAL A 186 -11.65 13.52 17.44
C VAL A 186 -11.19 14.21 18.74
N ALA A 187 -11.89 13.98 19.86
CA ALA A 187 -11.52 14.55 21.15
C ALA A 187 -10.11 14.13 21.58
N ARG A 188 -9.77 12.83 21.47
CA ARG A 188 -8.42 12.32 21.79
C ARG A 188 -7.34 12.95 20.92
N ARG A 189 -7.60 13.08 19.61
CA ARG A 189 -6.66 13.74 18.68
C ARG A 189 -6.47 15.21 19.00
N LYS A 190 -7.54 15.93 19.34
CA LYS A 190 -7.45 17.34 19.74
C LYS A 190 -6.67 17.53 21.04
N THR A 191 -6.73 16.56 21.96
CA THR A 191 -5.95 16.61 23.21
C THR A 191 -4.50 16.16 23.06
N SER A 192 -4.19 15.35 22.05
CA SER A 192 -2.84 14.85 21.76
C SER A 192 -2.45 15.00 20.28
N PRO A 193 -2.47 16.22 19.70
CA PRO A 193 -2.18 16.42 18.28
C PRO A 193 -0.70 16.12 17.95
N ALA A 194 0.17 16.14 18.95
CA ALA A 194 1.60 15.85 18.80
C ALA A 194 1.88 14.39 18.40
N ASP A 195 1.03 13.43 18.77
CA ASP A 195 1.28 11.99 18.55
C ASP A 195 1.26 11.58 17.07
N ASP A 196 0.55 12.36 16.24
CA ASP A 196 0.46 12.16 14.79
C ASP A 196 1.46 13.01 13.99
N VAL A 197 2.24 13.89 14.66
CA VAL A 197 3.27 14.68 14.00
C VAL A 197 4.53 13.84 13.83
N GLU A 198 4.96 13.71 12.58
CA GLU A 198 6.26 13.18 12.19
C GLU A 198 7.21 14.33 11.88
N TYR A 199 8.43 14.22 12.42
CA TYR A 199 9.51 15.18 12.24
C TYR A 199 10.62 14.51 11.45
N ASP A 200 11.02 15.10 10.33
CA ASP A 200 12.28 14.73 9.68
C ASP A 200 13.41 15.51 10.34
N LEU A 201 14.42 14.79 10.84
CA LEU A 201 15.40 15.33 11.76
C LEU A 201 16.82 15.10 11.25
N ALA A 202 17.67 16.10 11.49
CA ALA A 202 19.12 15.95 11.48
C ALA A 202 19.68 16.22 12.88
N HIS A 203 20.80 15.57 13.22
CA HIS A 203 21.38 15.55 14.56
C HIS A 203 22.90 15.71 14.53
N ILE A 204 23.41 16.57 15.42
CA ILE A 204 24.83 16.72 15.73
C ILE A 204 25.04 16.39 17.20
N LEU A 205 26.03 15.53 17.49
CA LEU A 205 26.51 15.27 18.84
C LEU A 205 27.91 15.86 19.00
N VAL A 206 28.14 16.70 20.00
CA VAL A 206 29.49 17.03 20.47
C VAL A 206 29.73 16.23 21.73
N ALA A 207 30.48 15.13 21.61
CA ALA A 207 30.67 14.18 22.69
C ALA A 207 31.52 14.78 23.82
N VAL A 208 31.10 14.53 25.06
CA VAL A 208 31.87 14.89 26.27
C VAL A 208 32.18 13.58 27.01
N PRO A 209 33.44 13.13 27.01
CA PRO A 209 33.82 11.91 27.73
C PRO A 209 33.49 12.01 29.22
N ALA A 210 33.09 10.91 29.85
CA ALA A 210 32.82 10.87 31.29
C ALA A 210 34.07 11.20 32.15
N THR A 211 35.26 11.06 31.58
CA THR A 211 36.55 11.39 32.20
C THR A 211 37.03 12.81 31.87
N ALA A 212 36.23 13.62 31.18
CA ALA A 212 36.63 14.97 30.77
C ALA A 212 36.83 15.88 31.98
N THR A 213 37.91 16.66 31.95
CA THR A 213 38.16 17.75 32.89
C THR A 213 37.17 18.90 32.67
N ALA A 214 37.04 19.79 33.66
CA ALA A 214 36.18 20.97 33.56
C ALA A 214 36.54 21.86 32.35
N GLU A 215 37.84 21.99 32.06
CA GLU A 215 38.34 22.75 30.90
C GLU A 215 37.91 22.11 29.58
N GLN A 216 38.12 20.79 29.43
CA GLN A 216 37.69 20.04 28.24
C GLN A 216 36.17 20.07 28.04
N ALA A 217 35.39 20.00 29.12
CA ALA A 217 33.94 20.11 29.06
C ALA A 217 33.48 21.52 28.64
N SER A 218 34.21 22.56 29.06
CA SER A 218 33.97 23.95 28.65
C SER A 218 34.29 24.17 27.17
N GLU A 219 35.43 23.67 26.68
CA GLU A 219 35.79 23.73 25.27
C GLU A 219 34.77 23.05 24.36
N ARG A 220 34.30 21.85 24.75
CA ARG A 220 33.25 21.12 24.02
C ARG A 220 31.93 21.89 24.02
N ALA A 221 31.56 22.54 25.12
CA ALA A 221 30.38 23.39 25.18
C ALA A 221 30.51 24.63 24.28
N ALA A 222 31.67 25.30 24.28
CA ALA A 222 31.94 26.42 23.39
C ALA A 222 31.89 26.00 21.92
N ARG A 223 32.41 24.81 21.59
CA ARG A 223 32.31 24.22 20.25
C ARG A 223 30.86 23.98 19.84
N ALA A 224 30.06 23.36 20.71
CA ALA A 224 28.64 23.12 20.43
C ALA A 224 27.87 24.43 20.22
N GLN A 225 28.13 25.44 21.04
CA GLN A 225 27.53 26.78 20.86
C GLN A 225 27.93 27.39 19.51
N GLY A 226 29.21 27.30 19.14
CA GLY A 226 29.68 27.80 17.85
C GLY A 226 29.02 27.10 16.65
N VAL A 227 28.75 25.79 16.74
CA VAL A 227 28.02 25.04 15.72
C VAL A 227 26.56 25.50 15.63
N TYR A 228 25.89 25.68 16.78
CA TYR A 228 24.52 26.21 16.82
C TYR A 228 24.41 27.59 16.17
N GLU A 229 25.29 28.54 16.51
CA GLU A 229 25.27 29.90 15.93
C GLU A 229 25.54 29.92 14.43
N ARG A 230 26.31 28.95 13.91
CA ARG A 230 26.55 28.79 12.47
C ARG A 230 25.33 28.21 11.77
N ALA A 231 24.75 27.15 12.34
CA ALA A 231 23.54 26.52 11.82
C ALA A 231 22.36 27.51 11.80
N ARG A 232 22.20 28.32 12.85
CA ARG A 232 21.16 29.36 12.95
C ARG A 232 21.33 30.47 11.90
N ARG A 233 22.57 30.78 11.49
CA ARG A 233 22.86 31.73 10.40
C ARG A 233 22.64 31.16 9.00
N GLY A 234 22.14 29.92 8.89
CA GLY A 234 21.79 29.30 7.62
C GLY A 234 22.93 28.52 6.95
N GLU A 235 24.03 28.26 7.66
CA GLU A 235 25.06 27.35 7.15
C GLU A 235 24.51 25.92 7.01
N ASP A 236 25.01 25.18 6.00
CA ASP A 236 24.54 23.84 5.70
C ASP A 236 24.75 22.88 6.88
N PHE A 237 23.63 22.37 7.40
CA PHE A 237 23.63 21.54 8.61
C PHE A 237 24.32 20.19 8.39
N ALA A 238 24.25 19.63 7.18
CA ALA A 238 24.90 18.37 6.86
C ALA A 238 26.43 18.53 6.84
N GLN A 239 26.94 19.65 6.29
CA GLN A 239 28.37 19.96 6.35
C GLN A 239 28.87 20.20 7.77
N LEU A 240 28.07 20.87 8.60
CA LEU A 240 28.36 21.03 10.03
C LEU A 240 28.37 19.68 10.75
N ALA A 241 27.45 18.77 10.43
CA ALA A 241 27.41 17.44 11.00
C ALA A 241 28.64 16.60 10.62
N ILE A 242 29.04 16.61 9.34
CA ILE A 242 30.25 15.93 8.87
C ILE A 242 31.50 16.46 9.58
N SER A 243 31.56 17.78 9.80
CA SER A 243 32.75 18.45 10.34
C SER A 243 32.86 18.39 11.87
N TYR A 244 31.72 18.33 12.57
CA TYR A 244 31.67 18.56 14.02
C TYR A 244 30.92 17.50 14.83
N SER A 245 30.16 16.60 14.20
CA SER A 245 29.43 15.56 14.93
C SER A 245 30.33 14.38 15.26
N ASP A 246 30.26 13.95 16.51
CA ASP A 246 30.84 12.72 17.05
C ASP A 246 29.80 11.56 17.02
N SER A 247 28.65 11.72 16.35
CA SER A 247 27.62 10.67 16.18
C SER A 247 27.93 9.70 15.04
N GLY A 248 27.33 8.50 15.07
CA GLY A 248 27.45 7.52 13.98
C GLY A 248 26.85 7.98 12.64
N THR A 249 25.98 9.00 12.66
CA THR A 249 25.34 9.58 11.46
C THR A 249 26.12 10.77 10.88
N ALA A 250 27.29 11.12 11.43
CA ALA A 250 28.05 12.31 11.02
C ALA A 250 28.37 12.35 9.52
N LEU A 251 28.81 11.22 8.94
CA LEU A 251 29.15 11.11 7.51
C LEU A 251 27.93 11.14 6.58
N GLU A 252 26.74 10.90 7.12
CA GLU A 252 25.45 10.97 6.42
C GLU A 252 24.79 12.35 6.60
N GLY A 253 25.58 13.38 6.97
CA GLY A 253 25.06 14.71 7.23
C GLY A 253 24.23 14.82 8.50
N GLY A 254 24.37 13.87 9.43
CA GLY A 254 23.61 13.82 10.66
C GLY A 254 22.17 13.35 10.48
N ALA A 255 21.81 12.73 9.36
CA ALA A 255 20.45 12.30 9.08
C ALA A 255 19.92 11.32 10.15
N VAL A 256 18.76 11.63 10.74
CA VAL A 256 18.02 10.74 11.64
C VAL A 256 16.79 10.17 10.94
N GLY A 257 16.22 10.94 10.01
CA GLY A 257 15.01 10.61 9.28
C GLY A 257 13.73 10.85 10.07
N TRP A 258 12.59 10.50 9.46
CA TRP A 258 11.27 10.67 10.05
C TRP A 258 11.10 9.95 11.40
N ARG A 259 10.67 10.69 12.41
CA ARG A 259 10.30 10.18 13.75
C ARG A 259 9.00 10.78 14.23
N ARG A 260 8.15 9.96 14.82
CA ARG A 260 6.94 10.42 15.53
C ARG A 260 7.32 11.05 16.87
N ALA A 261 6.45 11.91 17.42
CA ALA A 261 6.67 12.51 18.74
C ALA A 261 6.97 11.47 19.83
N ASN A 262 6.27 10.34 19.84
CA ASN A 262 6.50 9.25 20.80
C ASN A 262 7.78 8.43 20.57
N GLN A 263 8.46 8.64 19.44
CA GLN A 263 9.76 8.04 19.10
C GLN A 263 10.93 9.02 19.35
N LEU A 264 10.64 10.26 19.73
CA LEU A 264 11.68 11.24 20.05
C LEU A 264 12.40 10.84 21.35
N PRO A 265 13.72 11.03 21.43
CA PRO A 265 14.42 10.86 22.70
C PRO A 265 13.82 11.77 23.77
N SER A 266 13.60 11.24 24.98
CA SER A 266 12.92 11.96 26.07
C SER A 266 13.55 13.31 26.40
N PHE A 267 14.88 13.43 26.31
CA PHE A 267 15.60 14.67 26.56
C PHE A 267 15.39 15.76 25.50
N ALA A 268 14.80 15.42 24.35
CA ALA A 268 14.51 16.33 23.25
C ALA A 268 13.01 16.43 22.92
N ALA A 269 12.17 15.66 23.64
CA ALA A 269 10.74 15.54 23.37
C ALA A 269 9.96 16.85 23.58
N ASP A 270 10.42 17.73 24.48
CA ASP A 270 9.80 19.04 24.72
C ASP A 270 10.37 20.14 23.82
N VAL A 271 11.53 19.90 23.20
CA VAL A 271 12.25 20.90 22.40
C VAL A 271 11.86 20.80 20.93
N ILE A 272 11.99 19.60 20.34
CA ILE A 272 11.76 19.38 18.90
C ILE A 272 10.37 19.82 18.42
N PRO A 273 9.26 19.58 19.16
CA PRO A 273 7.93 20.03 18.74
C PRO A 273 7.80 21.55 18.60
N THR A 274 8.58 22.32 19.36
CA THR A 274 8.47 23.79 19.39
C THR A 274 9.19 24.48 18.23
N LEU A 275 10.12 23.79 17.56
CA LEU A 275 10.94 24.32 16.46
C LEU A 275 10.16 24.35 15.13
N ALA A 276 10.20 25.40 14.34
CA ALA A 276 9.64 25.42 12.98
C ALA A 276 10.47 24.57 11.98
N PRO A 277 9.92 24.15 10.82
CA PRO A 277 10.73 23.57 9.74
C PRO A 277 11.89 24.49 9.34
N GLY A 278 13.09 23.93 9.25
CA GLY A 278 14.35 24.63 9.03
C GLY A 278 15.04 25.14 10.31
N GLU A 279 14.35 25.17 11.45
CA GLU A 279 14.88 25.68 12.72
C GLU A 279 15.77 24.65 13.43
N VAL A 280 16.70 25.16 14.25
CA VAL A 280 17.74 24.40 14.94
C VAL A 280 17.59 24.60 16.45
N SER A 281 17.68 23.51 17.23
CA SER A 281 17.63 23.57 18.69
C SER A 281 18.88 24.20 19.28
N GLU A 282 18.76 24.83 20.45
CA GLU A 282 19.93 25.10 21.28
C GLU A 282 20.64 23.80 21.69
N PRO A 283 21.94 23.83 22.07
CA PRO A 283 22.67 22.64 22.52
C PRO A 283 22.07 22.05 23.80
N ILE A 284 21.50 20.85 23.69
CA ILE A 284 20.88 20.11 24.81
C ILE A 284 21.96 19.25 25.48
N ARG A 285 22.23 19.50 26.77
CA ARG A 285 23.24 18.76 27.54
C ARG A 285 22.68 17.43 28.04
N THR A 286 23.41 16.35 27.79
CA THR A 286 23.15 15.00 28.31
C THR A 286 24.46 14.40 28.86
N PRO A 287 24.43 13.22 29.52
CA PRO A 287 25.65 12.54 29.94
C PRO A 287 26.60 12.14 28.80
N SER A 288 26.09 11.97 27.57
CA SER A 288 26.91 11.62 26.40
C SER A 288 27.54 12.84 25.70
N GLY A 289 27.09 14.05 26.01
CA GLY A 289 27.62 15.28 25.41
C GLY A 289 26.55 16.35 25.20
N LEU A 290 26.73 17.17 24.16
CA LEU A 290 25.75 18.17 23.75
C LEU A 290 25.11 17.78 22.42
N HIS A 291 23.79 17.78 22.37
CA HIS A 291 22.99 17.40 21.21
C HIS A 291 22.36 18.63 20.58
N ILE A 292 22.47 18.76 19.26
CA ILE A 292 21.83 19.81 18.48
C ILE A 292 20.97 19.13 17.42
N PHE A 293 19.70 19.50 17.33
CA PHE A 293 18.78 18.97 16.33
C PHE A 293 18.36 20.05 15.35
N LYS A 294 18.14 19.68 14.09
CA LYS A 294 17.45 20.50 13.09
C LYS A 294 16.19 19.79 12.65
N VAL A 295 15.07 20.50 12.65
CA VAL A 295 13.85 20.04 12.00
C VAL A 295 13.97 20.36 10.53
N ILE A 296 14.08 19.35 9.67
CA ILE A 296 14.11 19.52 8.21
C ILE A 296 12.69 19.82 7.75
N GLU A 297 11.75 18.96 8.10
CA GLU A 297 10.34 19.04 7.73
C GLU A 297 9.45 18.51 8.86
N LYS A 298 8.19 18.94 8.87
CA LYS A 298 7.14 18.38 9.72
C LYS A 298 5.97 17.94 8.85
N ARG A 299 5.40 16.78 9.14
CA ARG A 299 4.16 16.31 8.50
C ARG A 299 3.25 15.65 9.53
N GLY A 300 1.98 15.46 9.19
CA GLY A 300 1.02 14.78 10.08
C GLY A 300 0.47 15.65 11.21
N ALA A 301 0.92 16.90 11.33
CA ALA A 301 0.20 17.89 12.10
C ALA A 301 -1.07 18.27 11.31
N ASP A 302 -2.24 17.93 11.84
CA ASP A 302 -3.53 18.48 11.39
C ASP A 302 -3.63 19.97 11.76
N THR A 303 -2.60 20.74 11.46
CA THR A 303 -2.49 22.15 11.79
C THR A 303 -3.01 22.97 10.63
N GLY A 304 -4.25 23.43 10.74
CA GLY A 304 -4.80 24.49 9.90
C GLY A 304 -4.97 24.07 8.44
N SER A 305 -5.92 23.18 8.17
CA SER A 305 -6.38 22.95 6.79
C SER A 305 -7.26 24.13 6.35
N MET A 306 -6.63 25.26 6.06
CA MET A 306 -7.31 26.43 5.50
C MET A 306 -7.64 26.13 4.04
N VAL A 307 -8.91 25.93 3.75
CA VAL A 307 -9.40 25.66 2.40
C VAL A 307 -10.10 26.91 1.88
N SER A 308 -9.69 27.36 0.69
CA SER A 308 -10.45 28.40 -0.02
C SER A 308 -11.75 27.79 -0.53
N GLN A 309 -12.88 28.33 -0.09
CA GLN A 309 -14.20 27.95 -0.57
C GLN A 309 -14.83 29.09 -1.34
N VAL A 310 -15.61 28.72 -2.35
CA VAL A 310 -16.46 29.64 -3.10
C VAL A 310 -17.91 29.29 -2.81
N HIS A 311 -18.77 30.29 -2.71
CA HIS A 311 -20.22 30.13 -2.69
C HIS A 311 -20.75 30.57 -4.04
N VAL A 312 -21.43 29.67 -4.75
CA VAL A 312 -21.86 29.91 -6.13
C VAL A 312 -23.27 29.39 -6.36
N ARG A 313 -23.95 29.98 -7.35
CA ARG A 313 -25.20 29.44 -7.88
C ARG A 313 -25.17 29.39 -9.39
N HIS A 314 -25.84 28.41 -9.99
CA HIS A 314 -25.84 28.22 -11.44
C HIS A 314 -27.21 27.91 -12.01
N ILE A 315 -27.36 28.11 -13.32
CA ILE A 315 -28.45 27.58 -14.12
C ILE A 315 -27.83 26.67 -15.16
N LEU A 316 -28.18 25.39 -15.13
CA LEU A 316 -27.80 24.41 -16.14
C LEU A 316 -28.93 24.28 -17.17
N MET A 317 -28.59 24.28 -18.46
CA MET A 317 -29.50 23.90 -19.53
C MET A 317 -28.85 22.85 -20.42
N GLN A 318 -29.65 21.87 -20.84
CA GLN A 318 -29.21 20.78 -21.71
C GLN A 318 -29.83 20.93 -23.10
N THR A 319 -29.07 20.58 -24.12
CA THR A 319 -29.60 20.44 -25.48
C THR A 319 -30.58 19.28 -25.55
N ASN A 320 -31.54 19.35 -26.45
CA ASN A 320 -32.48 18.26 -26.72
C ASN A 320 -32.73 18.14 -28.23
N ALA A 321 -33.69 17.30 -28.65
CA ALA A 321 -33.99 17.08 -30.06
C ALA A 321 -34.52 18.34 -30.79
N VAL A 322 -34.91 19.37 -30.04
CA VAL A 322 -35.49 20.62 -30.55
C VAL A 322 -34.52 21.80 -30.37
N GLU A 323 -33.72 21.78 -29.30
CA GLU A 323 -32.83 22.88 -28.91
C GLU A 323 -31.37 22.45 -29.02
N ASP A 324 -30.68 23.03 -30.00
CA ASP A 324 -29.26 22.85 -30.21
C ASP A 324 -28.41 23.75 -29.28
N ASP A 325 -27.09 23.61 -29.39
CA ASP A 325 -26.14 24.37 -28.58
C ASP A 325 -26.33 25.88 -28.68
N ASP A 326 -26.60 26.40 -29.89
CA ASP A 326 -26.77 27.84 -30.11
C ASP A 326 -28.08 28.35 -29.49
N THR A 327 -29.16 27.58 -29.61
CA THR A 327 -30.45 27.89 -29.01
C THR A 327 -30.34 27.95 -27.48
N VAL A 328 -29.73 26.94 -26.87
CA VAL A 328 -29.55 26.89 -25.41
C VAL A 328 -28.64 28.01 -24.93
N ARG A 329 -27.55 28.28 -25.64
CA ARG A 329 -26.62 29.38 -25.34
C ARG A 329 -27.32 30.74 -25.37
N GLN A 330 -28.15 31.00 -26.38
CA GLN A 330 -28.91 32.25 -26.50
C GLN A 330 -29.91 32.40 -25.35
N LYS A 331 -30.63 31.34 -24.98
CA LYS A 331 -31.55 31.37 -23.82
C LYS A 331 -30.85 31.71 -22.51
N LEU A 332 -29.67 31.14 -22.29
CA LEU A 332 -28.87 31.47 -21.10
C LEU A 332 -28.35 32.92 -21.13
N GLU A 333 -28.03 33.48 -22.30
CA GLU A 333 -27.69 34.91 -22.41
C GLU A 333 -28.92 35.79 -22.10
N GLU A 334 -30.11 35.43 -22.58
CA GLU A 334 -31.35 36.14 -22.24
C GLU A 334 -31.64 36.08 -20.74
N PHE A 335 -31.45 34.92 -20.10
CA PHE A 335 -31.58 34.79 -18.64
C PHE A 335 -30.59 35.68 -17.92
N ARG A 336 -29.32 35.68 -18.35
CA ARG A 336 -28.28 36.54 -17.80
C ARG A 336 -28.66 38.01 -17.91
N GLU A 337 -29.11 38.48 -19.07
CA GLU A 337 -29.56 39.86 -19.25
C GLU A 337 -30.72 40.25 -18.33
N ARG A 338 -31.69 39.35 -18.17
CA ARG A 338 -32.84 39.54 -17.28
C ARG A 338 -32.41 39.66 -15.83
N ILE A 339 -31.47 38.83 -15.39
CA ILE A 339 -30.92 38.89 -14.04
C ILE A 339 -30.16 40.21 -13.84
N LEU A 340 -29.37 40.65 -14.82
CA LEU A 340 -28.68 41.93 -14.76
C LEU A 340 -29.64 43.14 -14.71
N LYS A 341 -30.85 42.99 -15.26
CA LYS A 341 -31.93 43.99 -15.18
C LYS A 341 -32.74 43.90 -13.87
N GLY A 342 -32.39 43.00 -12.96
CA GLY A 342 -32.98 42.89 -11.62
C GLY A 342 -33.98 41.74 -11.44
N GLU A 343 -34.12 40.84 -12.41
CA GLU A 343 -34.92 39.63 -12.23
C GLU A 343 -34.23 38.63 -11.28
N SER A 344 -35.01 37.87 -10.53
CA SER A 344 -34.48 36.89 -9.58
C SER A 344 -33.80 35.72 -10.29
N PHE A 345 -32.50 35.56 -10.04
CA PHE A 345 -31.74 34.37 -10.44
C PHE A 345 -32.38 33.09 -9.88
N GLU A 346 -32.79 33.11 -8.61
CA GLU A 346 -33.39 31.97 -7.91
C GLU A 346 -34.65 31.47 -8.63
N THR A 347 -35.51 32.40 -9.06
CA THR A 347 -36.72 32.06 -9.81
C THR A 347 -36.38 31.42 -11.15
N LEU A 348 -35.45 32.01 -11.91
CA LEU A 348 -35.05 31.47 -13.21
C LEU A 348 -34.39 30.10 -13.07
N ALA A 349 -33.54 29.92 -12.07
CA ALA A 349 -32.90 28.65 -11.77
C ALA A 349 -33.91 27.58 -11.37
N SER A 350 -34.87 27.92 -10.49
CA SER A 350 -35.86 26.97 -9.99
C SER A 350 -36.80 26.45 -11.09
N VAL A 351 -37.07 27.27 -12.10
CA VAL A 351 -37.97 26.93 -13.20
C VAL A 351 -37.23 26.28 -14.37
N ASN A 352 -36.01 26.71 -14.66
CA ASN A 352 -35.34 26.38 -15.93
C ASN A 352 -34.07 25.54 -15.76
N SER A 353 -33.50 25.41 -14.56
CA SER A 353 -32.27 24.65 -14.39
C SER A 353 -32.53 23.16 -14.48
N ALA A 354 -31.79 22.48 -15.35
CA ALA A 354 -31.81 21.03 -15.54
C ALA A 354 -30.98 20.28 -14.49
N ASP A 355 -30.44 20.98 -13.47
CA ASP A 355 -29.78 20.36 -12.32
C ASP A 355 -30.77 20.20 -11.15
N PRO A 356 -31.29 18.99 -10.87
CA PRO A 356 -32.29 18.78 -9.82
C PRO A 356 -31.75 19.08 -8.41
N GLY A 357 -30.43 18.92 -8.21
CA GLY A 357 -29.79 19.08 -6.90
C GLY A 357 -29.70 20.53 -6.43
N SER A 358 -29.66 21.48 -7.37
CA SER A 358 -29.58 22.91 -7.08
C SER A 358 -30.80 23.70 -7.52
N ALA A 359 -31.53 23.27 -8.57
CA ALA A 359 -32.70 23.98 -9.09
C ALA A 359 -33.71 24.32 -7.99
N ALA A 360 -34.10 23.34 -7.17
CA ALA A 360 -35.04 23.53 -6.06
C ALA A 360 -34.56 24.52 -4.97
N LYS A 361 -33.28 24.88 -4.97
CA LYS A 361 -32.65 25.86 -4.07
C LYS A 361 -32.19 27.12 -4.83
N GLY A 362 -32.83 27.46 -5.95
CA GLY A 362 -32.45 28.65 -6.70
C GLY A 362 -31.15 28.54 -7.46
N GLY A 363 -30.70 27.32 -7.76
CA GLY A 363 -29.41 27.05 -8.36
C GLY A 363 -28.25 27.10 -7.36
N ASP A 364 -28.50 27.26 -6.05
CA ASP A 364 -27.46 27.34 -5.03
C ASP A 364 -26.70 26.01 -4.88
N LEU A 365 -25.37 26.09 -4.99
CA LEU A 365 -24.45 24.98 -4.82
C LEU A 365 -23.74 25.00 -3.45
N GLY A 366 -23.99 26.01 -2.61
CA GLY A 366 -23.40 26.15 -1.28
C GLY A 366 -21.91 26.51 -1.30
N TRP A 367 -21.28 26.41 -0.13
CA TRP A 367 -19.83 26.61 0.02
C TRP A 367 -19.07 25.36 -0.40
N VAL A 368 -18.24 25.47 -1.43
CA VAL A 368 -17.52 24.35 -2.02
C VAL A 368 -16.03 24.65 -2.12
N GLY A 369 -15.21 23.62 -1.92
CA GLY A 369 -13.74 23.70 -2.01
C GLY A 369 -13.21 23.37 -3.41
N PRO A 370 -11.89 23.53 -3.63
CA PRO A 370 -11.25 23.24 -4.91
C PRO A 370 -11.39 21.76 -5.29
N GLY A 371 -11.48 21.46 -6.59
CA GLY A 371 -11.63 20.09 -7.10
C GLY A 371 -13.05 19.53 -6.99
N THR A 372 -14.02 20.35 -6.55
CA THR A 372 -15.43 19.94 -6.48
C THR A 372 -16.11 19.99 -7.85
N PHE A 373 -15.64 20.88 -8.74
CA PHE A 373 -16.24 21.08 -10.06
C PHE A 373 -15.34 20.56 -11.19
N VAL A 374 -15.93 20.36 -12.36
CA VAL A 374 -15.16 20.00 -13.57
C VAL A 374 -14.26 21.16 -14.01
N PRO A 375 -13.11 20.90 -14.66
CA PRO A 375 -12.11 21.93 -14.97
C PRO A 375 -12.65 23.14 -15.73
N ALA A 376 -13.56 22.92 -16.70
CA ALA A 376 -14.17 23.99 -17.47
C ALA A 376 -15.02 24.95 -16.60
N PHE A 377 -15.67 24.42 -15.56
CA PHE A 377 -16.48 25.22 -14.64
C PHE A 377 -15.59 25.99 -13.66
N GLU A 378 -14.54 25.35 -13.12
CA GLU A 378 -13.56 26.02 -12.25
C GLU A 378 -12.85 27.18 -12.95
N GLN A 379 -12.52 27.01 -14.23
CA GLN A 379 -11.90 28.07 -15.03
C GLN A 379 -12.79 29.32 -15.12
N GLN A 380 -14.11 29.14 -15.24
CA GLN A 380 -15.05 30.26 -15.26
C GLN A 380 -15.16 30.92 -13.88
N LEU A 381 -15.23 30.14 -12.81
CA LEU A 381 -15.27 30.67 -11.44
C LEU A 381 -14.02 31.48 -11.08
N ALA A 382 -12.85 31.06 -11.56
CA ALA A 382 -11.59 31.76 -11.34
C ALA A 382 -11.57 33.16 -11.98
N ALA A 383 -12.34 33.37 -13.06
CA ALA A 383 -12.41 34.63 -13.78
C ALA A 383 -13.43 35.63 -13.22
N LEU A 384 -14.36 35.19 -12.35
CA LEU A 384 -15.46 36.03 -11.86
C LEU A 384 -15.11 36.81 -10.59
N ALA A 385 -15.52 38.07 -10.51
CA ALA A 385 -15.56 38.82 -9.26
C ALA A 385 -16.76 38.40 -8.38
N ASP A 386 -16.73 38.74 -7.08
CA ASP A 386 -17.86 38.50 -6.19
C ASP A 386 -19.11 39.28 -6.67
N GLY A 387 -20.25 38.60 -6.73
CA GLY A 387 -21.51 39.10 -7.28
C GLY A 387 -21.65 38.96 -8.80
N GLU A 388 -20.57 38.69 -9.53
CA GLU A 388 -20.55 38.67 -11.00
C GLU A 388 -21.20 37.40 -11.57
N ILE A 389 -21.88 37.56 -12.73
CA ILE A 389 -22.48 36.48 -13.50
C ILE A 389 -21.69 36.27 -14.80
N SER A 390 -21.18 35.05 -14.97
CA SER A 390 -20.50 34.61 -16.19
C SER A 390 -21.37 34.71 -17.43
N LYS A 391 -20.71 34.74 -18.60
CA LYS A 391 -21.35 34.44 -19.88
C LYS A 391 -21.67 32.94 -19.97
N PRO A 392 -22.61 32.52 -20.81
CA PRO A 392 -22.89 31.10 -21.04
C PRO A 392 -21.65 30.33 -21.48
N PHE A 393 -21.38 29.21 -20.83
CA PHE A 393 -20.26 28.33 -21.16
C PHE A 393 -20.68 26.86 -21.11
N LYS A 394 -19.95 26.01 -21.85
CA LYS A 394 -20.28 24.59 -22.00
C LYS A 394 -19.39 23.71 -21.13
N THR A 395 -19.99 22.73 -20.48
CA THR A 395 -19.30 21.62 -19.81
C THR A 395 -19.80 20.28 -20.36
N GLN A 396 -19.31 19.16 -19.82
CA GLN A 396 -19.83 17.83 -20.15
C GLN A 396 -21.29 17.61 -19.74
N TYR A 397 -21.84 18.46 -18.85
CA TYR A 397 -23.22 18.35 -18.35
C TYR A 397 -24.23 19.20 -19.12
N GLY A 398 -23.76 20.11 -19.98
CA GLY A 398 -24.58 21.05 -20.75
C GLY A 398 -24.02 22.47 -20.71
N TRP A 399 -24.89 23.45 -20.88
CA TRP A 399 -24.56 24.87 -20.85
C TRP A 399 -24.94 25.49 -19.51
N HIS A 400 -24.10 26.41 -19.04
CA HIS A 400 -24.25 27.00 -17.73
C HIS A 400 -24.10 28.52 -17.79
N ILE A 401 -24.85 29.21 -16.93
CA ILE A 401 -24.39 30.48 -16.36
C ILE A 401 -24.19 30.27 -14.86
N VAL A 402 -23.11 30.81 -14.33
CA VAL A 402 -22.78 30.78 -12.91
C VAL A 402 -22.58 32.18 -12.36
N GLN A 403 -23.04 32.39 -11.13
CA GLN A 403 -22.83 33.59 -10.34
C GLN A 403 -21.96 33.29 -9.12
N MET A 404 -20.95 34.12 -8.89
CA MET A 404 -20.15 34.10 -7.66
C MET A 404 -20.91 34.83 -6.56
N LEU A 405 -21.27 34.15 -5.48
CA LEU A 405 -21.94 34.75 -4.32
C LEU A 405 -20.94 35.20 -3.26
N GLY A 406 -19.79 34.53 -3.16
CA GLY A 406 -18.71 34.98 -2.30
C GLY A 406 -17.55 33.99 -2.20
N ARG A 407 -16.49 34.44 -1.55
CA ARG A 407 -15.29 33.65 -1.27
C ARG A 407 -14.96 33.70 0.21
N ARG A 408 -14.49 32.58 0.76
CA ARG A 408 -13.99 32.52 2.15
C ARG A 408 -12.81 31.59 2.27
N THR A 409 -12.00 31.81 3.29
CA THR A 409 -11.07 30.80 3.79
C THR A 409 -11.73 30.10 4.96
N TYR A 410 -11.96 28.79 4.84
CA TYR A 410 -12.60 27.97 5.86
C TYR A 410 -11.56 27.08 6.53
N ASP A 411 -11.54 27.05 7.86
CA ASP A 411 -10.72 26.11 8.61
C ASP A 411 -11.40 24.72 8.60
N ALA A 412 -10.95 23.86 7.71
CA ALA A 412 -11.45 22.49 7.55
C ALA A 412 -10.73 21.50 8.47
N THR A 413 -9.93 21.96 9.44
CA THR A 413 -9.15 21.09 10.33
C THR A 413 -10.02 20.05 11.03
N ASP A 414 -11.18 20.46 11.55
CA ASP A 414 -12.11 19.55 12.24
C ASP A 414 -12.70 18.48 11.31
N ASP A 415 -12.99 18.84 10.06
CA ASP A 415 -13.53 17.90 9.07
C ASP A 415 -12.47 16.90 8.62
N VAL A 416 -11.23 17.35 8.42
CA VAL A 416 -10.09 16.49 8.10
C VAL A 416 -9.83 15.50 9.23
N ILE A 417 -9.77 15.97 10.48
CA ILE A 417 -9.59 15.12 11.67
C ILE A 417 -10.73 14.10 11.76
N ARG A 418 -11.98 14.54 11.59
CA ARG A 418 -13.17 13.68 11.64
C ARG A 418 -13.11 12.58 10.58
N ASN A 419 -12.85 12.94 9.32
CA ASN A 419 -12.78 11.97 8.22
C ASN A 419 -11.65 10.96 8.43
N ARG A 420 -10.50 11.41 8.93
CA ARG A 420 -9.40 10.50 9.28
C ARG A 420 -9.77 9.56 10.43
N CYS A 421 -10.46 10.06 11.45
CA CYS A 421 -10.99 9.23 12.53
C CYS A 421 -11.98 8.18 12.01
N VAL A 422 -12.88 8.54 11.10
CA VAL A 422 -13.81 7.58 10.46
C VAL A 422 -13.04 6.50 9.71
N ALA A 423 -12.07 6.89 8.87
CA ALA A 423 -11.27 5.93 8.10
C ALA A 423 -10.49 4.98 9.02
N GLN A 424 -9.83 5.52 10.04
CA GLN A 424 -9.04 4.74 10.99
C GLN A 424 -9.90 3.78 11.83
N LEU A 425 -11.04 4.25 12.35
CA LEU A 425 -11.97 3.40 13.11
C LEU A 425 -12.56 2.30 12.23
N ARG A 426 -12.89 2.62 10.97
CA ARG A 426 -13.38 1.64 10.00
C ARG A 426 -12.33 0.58 9.70
N GLU A 427 -11.08 0.97 9.49
CA GLU A 427 -9.99 0.05 9.20
C GLU A 427 -9.68 -0.86 10.39
N SER A 428 -9.53 -0.27 11.59
CA SER A 428 -9.30 -1.03 12.83
C SER A 428 -10.40 -2.07 13.07
N ARG A 429 -11.66 -1.72 12.82
CA ARG A 429 -12.76 -2.69 12.91
C ARG A 429 -12.76 -3.70 11.79
N ALA A 430 -12.36 -3.32 10.59
CA ALA A 430 -12.29 -4.23 9.46
C ALA A 430 -11.26 -5.34 9.71
N ASP A 431 -10.12 -5.00 10.31
CA ASP A 431 -9.10 -5.97 10.69
C ASP A 431 -9.65 -6.97 11.73
N GLU A 432 -10.25 -6.47 12.81
CA GLU A 432 -10.85 -7.31 13.86
C GLU A 432 -11.96 -8.22 13.32
N GLU A 433 -12.89 -7.66 12.54
CA GLU A 433 -14.00 -8.42 11.96
C GLU A 433 -13.54 -9.39 10.89
N THR A 434 -12.49 -9.07 10.13
CA THR A 434 -11.89 -10.00 9.15
C THR A 434 -11.31 -11.22 9.85
N GLU A 435 -10.59 -11.04 10.96
CA GLU A 435 -10.04 -12.15 11.73
C GLU A 435 -11.13 -13.07 12.31
N ILE A 436 -12.20 -12.49 12.86
CA ILE A 436 -13.35 -13.26 13.35
C ILE A 436 -14.06 -13.98 12.20
N TRP A 437 -14.23 -13.30 11.07
CA TRP A 437 -14.86 -13.85 9.88
C TRP A 437 -14.07 -15.03 9.30
N LEU A 438 -12.74 -14.91 9.16
CA LEU A 438 -11.88 -15.99 8.65
C LEU A 438 -11.91 -17.21 9.57
N ARG A 439 -11.87 -17.02 10.90
CA ARG A 439 -12.01 -18.13 11.86
C ARG A 439 -13.35 -18.83 11.73
N ARG A 440 -14.46 -18.07 11.64
CA ARG A 440 -15.80 -18.64 11.44
C ARG A 440 -15.88 -19.45 10.14
N LEU A 441 -15.34 -18.91 9.04
CA LEU A 441 -15.30 -19.64 7.78
C LEU A 441 -14.50 -20.94 7.89
N ARG A 442 -13.36 -20.91 8.60
CA ARG A 442 -12.55 -22.10 8.84
C ARG A 442 -13.29 -23.14 9.67
N ASP A 443 -13.97 -22.73 10.74
CA ASP A 443 -14.68 -23.61 11.67
C ASP A 443 -15.92 -24.26 11.05
N GLU A 444 -16.61 -23.54 10.15
CA GLU A 444 -17.78 -24.05 9.41
C GLU A 444 -17.39 -25.00 8.26
N ALA A 445 -16.14 -24.97 7.81
CA ALA A 445 -15.67 -25.76 6.68
C ALA A 445 -15.22 -27.16 7.07
N PHE A 446 -15.64 -28.16 6.29
CA PHE A 446 -15.09 -29.52 6.37
C PHE A 446 -13.70 -29.56 5.74
N VAL A 447 -12.71 -30.06 6.49
CA VAL A 447 -11.33 -30.17 5.99
C VAL A 447 -10.70 -31.49 6.41
N ASP A 448 -10.12 -32.18 5.44
CA ASP A 448 -9.41 -33.44 5.61
C ASP A 448 -7.98 -33.32 5.08
N TYR A 449 -7.00 -33.38 5.97
CA TYR A 449 -5.58 -33.20 5.66
C TYR A 449 -4.95 -34.51 5.18
N ARG A 450 -4.18 -34.45 4.09
CA ARG A 450 -3.57 -35.61 3.43
C ARG A 450 -2.03 -35.52 3.38
N LEU A 451 -1.44 -34.81 4.34
CA LEU A 451 0.00 -34.50 4.43
C LEU A 451 0.91 -35.72 4.38
#